data_AF-A0A645G4Q5-F1
#
_entry.id   AF-A0A645G4Q5-F1
#
_cell.length_a   1.000
_cell.length_b   1.000
_cell.length_c   1.000
_cell.angle_alpha   90.00
_cell.angle_beta   90.00
_cell.angle_gamma   90.00
#
_symmetry.space_group_name_H-M   'P 1'
#
loop_
_entity.id
_entity.type
_entity.pdbx_description
1 polymer ?
#
loop_
_entity_poly.entity_id
_entity_poly.type
_entity_poly.pdbx_seq_one_letter_code
_entity_poly.pdbx_strand_id
1 'polypeptide(L)'
;MPNQVFAWSSCVASYHYLLRGRLMGYLHYAKIWDMAGGMALMRNAGFVTLTESGTEFACTMEDFRFCSERKFFVEGNLFSAPSREIAEHIRTRIRAEKN
;
A
#
# COMPACT_ATOMS: atom_id res chain seq x y z
N MET A 1 -1.82 -20.18 -13.47
CA MET A 1 -3.03 -19.32 -13.54
C MET A 1 -2.60 -17.88 -13.33
N PRO A 2 -3.27 -16.89 -13.94
CA PRO A 2 -3.01 -15.49 -13.63
C PRO A 2 -3.36 -15.20 -12.17
N ASN A 3 -2.61 -14.29 -11.53
CA ASN A 3 -2.93 -13.82 -10.19
C ASN A 3 -4.30 -13.14 -10.20
N GLN A 4 -5.17 -13.47 -9.25
CA GLN A 4 -6.46 -12.81 -9.10
C GLN A 4 -6.25 -11.40 -8.53
N VAL A 5 -6.96 -10.42 -9.11
CA VAL A 5 -6.95 -9.03 -8.66
C VAL A 5 -8.33 -8.67 -8.15
N PHE A 6 -8.38 -8.05 -6.97
CA PHE A 6 -9.61 -7.56 -6.34
C PHE A 6 -9.52 -6.06 -6.18
N ALA A 7 -10.57 -5.34 -6.60
CA ALA A 7 -10.69 -3.91 -6.37
C ALA A 7 -11.78 -3.67 -5.33
N TRP A 8 -11.37 -3.23 -4.14
CA TRP A 8 -12.28 -2.87 -3.05
C TRP A 8 -12.16 -1.38 -2.75
N SER A 9 -13.30 -0.70 -2.66
CA SER A 9 -13.40 0.70 -2.22
C SER A 9 -13.27 0.81 -0.68
N SER A 10 -12.40 0.01 -0.07
CA SER A 10 -12.21 -0.07 1.39
C SER A 10 -10.79 -0.48 1.74
N CYS A 11 -10.03 0.43 2.36
CA CYS A 11 -8.70 0.12 2.89
C CYS A 11 -8.79 -0.91 4.03
N VAL A 12 -9.81 -0.79 4.89
CA VAL A 12 -10.01 -1.68 6.05
C VAL A 12 -10.19 -3.13 5.60
N ALA A 13 -11.00 -3.38 4.57
CA ALA A 13 -11.18 -4.73 4.03
C ALA A 13 -9.87 -5.31 3.47
N SER A 14 -9.12 -4.50 2.72
CA SER A 14 -7.81 -4.89 2.18
C SER A 14 -6.83 -5.26 3.30
N TYR A 15 -6.69 -4.42 4.32
CA TYR A 15 -5.82 -4.72 5.48
C TYR A 15 -6.26 -5.98 6.22
N HIS A 16 -7.56 -6.16 6.46
CA HIS A 16 -8.08 -7.36 7.11
C HIS A 16 -7.69 -8.63 6.35
N TYR A 17 -7.83 -8.62 5.02
CA TYR A 17 -7.52 -9.79 4.20
C TYR A 17 -6.01 -10.03 4.07
N LEU A 18 -5.18 -8.98 3.98
CA LEU A 18 -3.72 -9.14 4.01
C LEU A 18 -3.25 -9.77 5.31
N LEU A 19 -3.67 -9.22 6.45
CA LEU A 19 -3.28 -9.72 7.78
C LEU A 19 -3.72 -11.17 8.02
N ARG A 20 -4.75 -11.64 7.31
CA ARG A 20 -5.24 -13.03 7.37
C ARG A 20 -4.61 -13.94 6.30
N GLY A 21 -3.64 -13.46 5.53
CA GLY A 21 -2.98 -14.21 4.46
C GLY A 21 -3.89 -14.55 3.29
N ARG A 22 -5.01 -13.82 3.12
CA ARG A 22 -5.98 -14.01 2.02
C ARG A 22 -5.64 -13.19 0.79
N LEU A 23 -4.76 -12.20 0.94
CA LEU A 23 -4.18 -11.43 -0.16
C LEU A 23 -2.66 -11.46 -0.04
N MET A 24 -1.99 -11.59 -1.18
CA MET A 24 -0.53 -11.56 -1.27
C MET A 24 0.04 -10.13 -1.12
N GLY A 25 -0.71 -9.12 -1.57
CA GLY A 25 -0.29 -7.73 -1.49
C GLY A 25 -1.42 -6.76 -1.79
N TYR A 26 -1.16 -5.48 -1.53
CA TYR A 26 -2.11 -4.39 -1.72
C TYR A 26 -1.45 -3.20 -2.42
N LEU A 27 -1.98 -2.86 -3.59
CA LEU A 27 -1.71 -1.60 -4.27
C LEU A 27 -2.74 -0.56 -3.83
N HIS A 28 -2.31 0.57 -3.28
CA HIS A 28 -3.25 1.57 -2.78
C HIS A 28 -2.77 3.02 -2.87
N TYR A 29 -3.74 3.92 -2.91
CA TYR A 29 -3.59 5.37 -2.87
C TYR A 29 -4.77 5.91 -2.08
N ALA A 30 -4.53 6.37 -0.85
CA ALA A 30 -5.58 6.69 0.10
C ALA A 30 -5.20 7.88 0.99
N LYS A 31 -6.15 8.32 1.83
CA LYS A 31 -5.94 9.41 2.78
C LYS A 31 -5.36 8.90 4.09
N ILE A 32 -4.77 9.82 4.89
CA ILE A 32 -4.21 9.54 6.22
C ILE A 32 -5.14 8.65 7.06
N TRP A 33 -6.39 9.06 7.26
CA TRP A 33 -7.30 8.37 8.19
C TRP A 33 -7.78 7.00 7.68
N ASP A 34 -7.76 6.77 6.35
CA ASP A 34 -8.09 5.47 5.78
C ASP A 34 -6.96 4.45 6.04
N MET A 35 -5.73 4.95 6.19
CA MET A 35 -4.52 4.15 6.35
C MET A 35 -4.06 4.02 7.80
N ALA A 36 -4.22 5.06 8.63
CA ALA A 36 -3.54 5.19 9.92
C ALA A 36 -3.73 3.98 10.84
N GLY A 37 -4.97 3.48 10.95
CA GLY A 37 -5.26 2.29 11.75
C GLY A 37 -4.67 1.01 11.16
N GLY A 38 -4.84 0.80 9.86
CA GLY A 38 -4.35 -0.40 9.17
C GLY A 38 -2.83 -0.47 9.12
N MET A 39 -2.17 0.63 8.80
CA MET A 39 -0.71 0.72 8.69
C MET A 39 0.00 0.40 10.01
N ALA A 40 -0.56 0.82 11.15
CA ALA A 40 -0.04 0.47 12.46
C ALA A 40 -0.09 -1.06 12.70
N LEU A 41 -1.22 -1.71 12.36
CA LEU A 41 -1.37 -3.16 12.47
C LEU A 41 -0.42 -3.91 11.53
N MET A 42 -0.32 -3.45 10.29
CA MET A 42 0.56 -4.04 9.27
C MET A 42 2.03 -3.98 9.69
N ARG A 43 2.50 -2.82 10.17
CA ARG A 43 3.87 -2.65 10.67
C ARG A 43 4.14 -3.56 11.87
N ASN A 44 3.20 -3.65 12.81
CA ASN A 44 3.34 -4.54 13.96
C ASN A 44 3.34 -6.02 13.57
N ALA A 45 2.68 -6.38 12.47
CA ALA A 45 2.70 -7.73 11.90
C ALA A 45 3.94 -8.01 11.01
N GLY A 46 4.89 -7.07 10.91
CA GLY A 46 6.12 -7.22 10.11
C GLY A 46 5.93 -7.03 8.60
N PHE A 47 4.78 -6.50 8.16
CA PHE A 47 4.56 -6.21 6.74
C PHE A 47 5.36 -4.98 6.33
N VAL A 48 5.75 -4.95 5.07
CA VAL A 48 6.50 -3.86 4.44
C VAL A 48 5.55 -3.09 3.52
N THR A 49 5.68 -1.77 3.49
CA THR A 49 5.00 -0.92 2.51
C THR A 49 6.02 -0.07 1.79
N LEU A 50 6.04 -0.17 0.45
CA LEU A 50 6.97 0.58 -0.38
C LEU A 50 6.24 1.70 -1.13
N THR A 51 6.95 2.80 -1.35
CA THR A 51 6.55 3.86 -2.28
C THR A 51 6.84 3.43 -3.73
N GLU A 52 6.43 4.24 -4.71
CA GLU A 52 6.81 4.01 -6.10
C GLU A 52 8.33 3.95 -6.31
N SER A 53 9.12 4.74 -5.56
CA SER A 53 10.59 4.75 -5.67
C SER A 53 11.25 3.53 -5.03
N GLY A 54 10.51 2.67 -4.31
CA GLY A 54 11.05 1.51 -3.60
C GLY A 54 11.58 1.84 -2.20
N THR A 55 11.38 3.08 -1.73
CA THR A 55 11.65 3.45 -0.33
C THR A 55 10.55 2.90 0.56
N GLU A 56 10.91 2.53 1.79
CA GLU A 56 9.92 2.12 2.78
C GLU A 56 9.11 3.32 3.24
N PHE A 57 7.79 3.12 3.29
CA PHE A 57 6.83 4.16 3.66
C PHE A 57 6.75 4.28 5.19
N ALA A 58 7.12 5.45 5.71
CA ALA A 58 7.21 5.70 7.15
C ALA A 58 5.84 5.99 7.79
N CYS A 59 4.84 6.38 7.00
CA CYS A 59 3.51 6.79 7.47
C CYS A 59 3.60 7.95 8.46
N THR A 60 4.48 8.92 8.20
CA THR A 60 4.56 10.17 8.96
C THR A 60 3.77 11.26 8.25
N MET A 61 3.56 12.42 8.89
CA MET A 61 2.75 13.49 8.30
C MET A 61 3.34 13.96 6.96
N GLU A 62 4.66 14.01 6.85
CA GLU A 62 5.40 14.45 5.66
C GLU A 62 5.12 13.60 4.41
N ASP A 63 4.63 12.37 4.60
CA ASP A 63 4.25 11.47 3.50
C ASP A 63 2.95 11.87 2.78
N PHE A 64 2.24 12.89 3.29
CA PHE A 64 0.91 13.29 2.83
C PHE A 64 0.84 14.74 2.38
N ARG A 65 -0.01 14.98 1.40
CA ARG A 65 -0.19 16.30 0.78
C ARG A 65 -1.08 17.20 1.64
N PHE A 66 -0.59 18.34 2.12
CA PHE A 66 -1.43 19.31 2.85
C PHE A 66 -1.85 20.53 2.02
N CYS A 67 -1.01 20.94 1.07
CA CYS A 67 -1.21 22.14 0.25
C CYS A 67 -1.47 21.80 -1.22
N SER A 68 -2.35 20.82 -1.49
CA SER A 68 -2.74 20.45 -2.86
C SER A 68 -4.26 20.29 -2.97
N GLU A 69 -4.80 20.15 -4.19
CA GLU A 69 -6.22 19.81 -4.39
C GLU A 69 -6.58 18.44 -3.80
N ARG A 70 -5.62 17.52 -3.74
CA ARG A 70 -5.78 16.18 -3.14
C ARG A 70 -5.21 16.17 -1.72
N LYS A 71 -5.75 17.02 -0.85
CA LYS A 71 -5.34 17.08 0.56
C LYS A 71 -5.48 15.74 1.26
N PHE A 72 -4.52 15.47 2.14
CA PHE A 72 -4.39 14.29 3.00
C PHE A 72 -4.14 12.97 2.29
N PHE A 73 -4.00 12.97 0.96
CA PHE A 73 -3.56 11.78 0.24
C PHE A 73 -2.04 11.64 0.30
N VAL A 74 -1.59 10.39 0.25
CA VAL A 74 -0.18 10.04 0.06
C VAL A 74 0.38 10.57 -1.27
N GLU A 75 1.70 10.76 -1.35
CA GLU A 75 2.36 11.28 -2.55
C GLU A 75 2.50 10.30 -3.73
N GLY A 76 1.81 9.16 -3.73
CA GLY A 76 1.83 8.21 -4.84
C GLY A 76 1.20 6.87 -4.48
N ASN A 77 1.32 5.90 -5.39
CA ASN A 77 0.88 4.54 -5.07
C ASN A 77 1.82 3.89 -4.05
N LEU A 78 1.22 3.13 -3.15
CA LEU A 78 1.89 2.33 -2.14
C LEU A 78 1.69 0.85 -2.41
N PHE A 79 2.71 0.07 -2.07
CA PHE A 79 2.77 -1.38 -2.29
C PHE A 79 3.01 -2.07 -0.95
N SER A 80 1.94 -2.54 -0.32
CA SER A 80 2.00 -3.24 0.97
C SER A 80 2.01 -4.75 0.77
N ALA A 81 2.92 -5.47 1.43
CA ALA A 81 3.02 -6.92 1.33
C ALA A 81 3.68 -7.53 2.60
N PRO A 82 3.58 -8.87 2.82
CA PRO A 82 4.19 -9.55 3.96
C PRO A 82 5.73 -9.46 4.00
N SER A 83 6.38 -9.19 2.87
CA SER A 83 7.83 -9.05 2.78
C SER A 83 8.23 -8.02 1.71
N ARG A 84 9.45 -7.51 1.83
CA ARG A 84 10.02 -6.57 0.86
C ARG A 84 10.11 -7.17 -0.55
N GLU A 85 10.49 -8.44 -0.66
CA GLU A 85 10.58 -9.15 -1.94
C GLU A 85 9.25 -9.15 -2.68
N ILE A 86 8.15 -9.45 -1.99
CA ILE A 86 6.81 -9.45 -2.59
C ILE A 86 6.37 -8.03 -2.96
N ALA A 87 6.62 -7.05 -2.10
CA ALA A 87 6.29 -5.65 -2.40
C ALA A 87 7.03 -5.15 -3.66
N GLU A 88 8.32 -5.47 -3.80
CA GLU A 88 9.12 -5.14 -4.99
C GLU A 88 8.65 -5.87 -6.25
N HIS A 89 8.24 -7.13 -6.12
CA HIS A 89 7.68 -7.91 -7.22
C HIS A 89 6.43 -7.22 -7.80
N ILE A 90 5.49 -6.84 -6.92
CA ILE A 90 4.25 -6.15 -7.31
C ILE A 90 4.57 -4.79 -7.94
N ARG A 91 5.47 -4.00 -7.32
CA ARG A 91 5.87 -2.67 -7.78
C ARG A 91 6.47 -2.69 -9.18
N THR A 92 7.40 -3.61 -9.43
CA THR A 92 8.10 -3.73 -10.72
C THR A 92 7.15 -4.18 -11.83
N ARG A 93 6.25 -5.13 -11.54
CA ARG A 93 5.27 -5.62 -12.52
C ARG A 93 4.31 -4.53 -12.99
N ILE A 94 3.77 -3.74 -12.06
CA ILE A 94 2.86 -2.64 -12.41
C ILE A 94 3.56 -1.55 -13.23
N ARG A 95 4.86 -1.31 -12.99
CA ARG A 95 5.65 -0.36 -13.79
C ARG A 95 5.90 -0.88 -15.21
N ALA A 96 6.18 -2.17 -15.37
CA ALA A 96 6.43 -2.77 -16.68
C ALA A 96 5.21 -2.72 -17.62
N GLU A 97 3.99 -2.69 -17.07
CA GLU A 97 2.74 -2.59 -17.85
C GLU A 97 2.39 -1.16 -18.27
N LYS A 98 3.06 -0.13 -17.73
CA LYS A 98 2.84 1.28 -18.10
C LYS A 98 3.68 1.75 -19.29
N ASN A 99 4.69 0.98 -19.68
CA ASN A 99 5.60 1.27 -20.80
C ASN A 99 5.26 0.37 -21.99
#